data_AF-A0A521W210-F1
#
_entry.id   AF-A0A521W210-F1
#
_cell.length_a   1.000
_cell.length_b   1.000
_cell.length_c   1.000
_cell.angle_alpha   90.00
_cell.angle_beta   90.00
_cell.angle_gamma   90.00
#
_symmetry.space_group_name_H-M   'P 1'
#
loop_
_entity.id
_entity.type
_entity.pdbx_description
1 polymer ?
#
loop_
_entity_poly.entity_id
_entity_poly.type
_entity_poly.pdbx_seq_one_letter_code
_entity_poly.pdbx_strand_id
1 'polypeptide(L)'
;MTKSHFKWSKNKTNAIALTFLVMKNRISRIIILAVTLTMPVWSYGQTAAAPNLNFWETAFGSLTLLGGAIVVAAALLAIVRLFGIMMKMEELRMLKEKGLDEIVEAYKQPQPSWWSRFVKSATKTVPVEQEKDIMFAHEYDGIRELDNKLPPWWLWMFYASIAFGVVYWSIYEIGSGPSLTEEYETEMAVAKAQVASYVANQADAVNENNVALLT
;
A
#
# COMPACT_ATOMS: atom_id res chain seq x y z
N MET A 1 -49.43 7.99 36.51
CA MET A 1 -48.57 6.96 35.88
C MET A 1 -48.26 7.43 34.46
N THR A 2 -47.06 7.42 33.86
CA THR A 2 -45.69 6.98 34.18
C THR A 2 -44.83 7.55 33.03
N LYS A 3 -44.12 8.67 33.24
CA LYS A 3 -43.21 9.26 32.23
C LYS A 3 -41.75 9.38 32.72
N SER A 4 -41.34 8.54 33.66
CA SER A 4 -39.96 8.53 34.20
C SER A 4 -39.08 7.40 33.67
N HIS A 5 -39.64 6.35 33.05
CA HIS A 5 -38.88 5.14 32.70
C HIS A 5 -38.13 5.19 31.35
N PHE A 6 -38.40 6.17 30.48
CA PHE A 6 -37.81 6.20 29.12
C PHE A 6 -36.43 6.90 29.04
N LYS A 7 -36.10 7.77 29.99
CA LYS A 7 -34.85 8.56 29.96
C LYS A 7 -33.62 7.76 30.43
N TRP A 8 -33.83 6.69 31.21
CA TRP A 8 -32.77 5.89 31.82
C TRP A 8 -32.10 4.90 30.84
N SER A 9 -32.84 4.38 29.85
CA SER A 9 -32.33 3.42 28.86
C SER A 9 -31.34 4.06 27.87
N LYS A 10 -31.66 5.24 27.32
CA LYS A 10 -30.80 5.97 26.38
C LYS A 10 -29.43 6.38 26.95
N ASN A 11 -29.36 6.64 28.26
CA ASN A 11 -28.10 7.00 28.91
C ASN A 11 -27.12 5.82 29.01
N LYS A 12 -27.61 4.58 29.16
CA LYS A 12 -26.76 3.38 29.20
C LYS A 12 -26.20 3.01 27.84
N THR A 13 -27.01 3.09 26.78
CA THR A 13 -26.56 2.81 25.41
C THR A 13 -25.52 3.83 24.95
N ASN A 14 -25.69 5.10 25.31
CA ASN A 14 -24.71 6.15 25.02
C ASN A 14 -23.42 6.00 25.86
N ALA A 15 -23.53 5.60 27.12
CA ALA A 15 -22.37 5.33 27.97
C ALA A 15 -21.55 4.14 27.45
N ILE A 16 -22.20 3.06 27.00
CA ILE A 16 -21.52 1.90 26.40
C ILE A 16 -20.84 2.31 25.10
N ALA A 17 -21.54 3.02 24.19
CA ALA A 17 -20.97 3.52 22.95
C ALA A 17 -19.78 4.48 23.16
N LEU A 18 -19.86 5.38 24.15
CA LEU A 18 -18.76 6.26 24.56
C LEU A 18 -17.57 5.49 25.12
N THR A 19 -17.81 4.44 25.91
CA THR A 19 -16.74 3.59 26.45
C THR A 19 -16.00 2.85 25.33
N PHE A 20 -16.73 2.31 24.33
CA PHE A 20 -16.14 1.69 23.15
C PHE A 20 -15.35 2.68 22.28
N LEU A 21 -15.86 3.91 22.10
CA LEU A 21 -15.19 4.96 21.33
C LEU A 21 -13.90 5.43 22.00
N VAL A 22 -13.93 5.63 23.33
CA VAL A 22 -12.76 6.00 24.14
C VAL A 22 -11.72 4.88 24.13
N MET A 23 -12.13 3.61 24.21
CA MET A 23 -11.23 2.46 24.20
C MET A 23 -10.54 2.27 22.84
N LYS A 24 -11.28 2.40 21.73
CA LYS A 24 -10.72 2.38 20.37
C LYS A 24 -9.65 3.46 20.18
N ASN A 25 -9.88 4.67 20.72
CA ASN A 25 -8.94 5.78 20.61
C ASN A 25 -7.68 5.59 21.47
N ARG A 26 -7.78 4.89 22.61
CA ARG A 26 -6.61 4.52 23.44
C ARG A 26 -5.75 3.44 22.79
N ILE A 27 -6.38 2.45 22.14
CA ILE A 27 -5.65 1.39 21.40
C ILE A 27 -4.89 1.99 20.21
N SER A 28 -5.49 2.91 19.44
CA SER A 28 -4.78 3.62 18.37
C SER A 28 -3.58 4.42 18.87
N ARG A 29 -3.67 5.05 20.04
CA ARG A 29 -2.55 5.78 20.65
C ARG A 29 -1.42 4.84 21.11
N ILE A 30 -1.75 3.68 21.65
CA ILE A 30 -0.77 2.67 22.07
C ILE A 30 -0.05 2.07 20.85
N ILE A 31 -0.77 1.83 19.75
CA ILE A 31 -0.18 1.37 18.49
C ILE A 31 0.77 2.42 17.91
N ILE A 32 0.37 3.70 17.89
CA ILE A 32 1.26 4.79 17.44
C ILE A 32 2.51 4.88 18.33
N LEU A 33 2.37 4.78 19.65
CA LEU A 33 3.50 4.83 20.59
C LEU A 33 4.46 3.64 20.44
N ALA A 34 3.93 2.44 20.19
CA ALA A 34 4.72 1.24 19.93
C ALA A 34 5.44 1.28 18.56
N VAL A 35 4.81 1.89 17.55
CA VAL A 35 5.43 2.14 16.25
C VAL A 35 6.54 3.20 16.36
N THR A 36 6.40 4.23 17.19
CA THR A 36 7.47 5.21 17.42
C THR A 36 8.65 4.66 18.22
N LEU A 37 8.43 3.66 19.09
CA LEU A 37 9.48 2.96 19.85
C LEU A 37 10.26 1.94 19.01
N THR A 38 9.74 1.56 17.84
CA THR A 38 10.39 0.63 16.90
C THR A 38 11.02 1.34 15.70
N MET A 39 10.93 2.66 15.62
CA MET A 39 11.75 3.44 14.70
C MET A 39 13.21 3.29 15.15
N PRO A 40 14.12 2.78 14.29
CA PRO A 40 15.54 2.81 14.61
C PRO A 40 15.93 4.29 14.67
N VAL A 41 16.27 4.76 15.88
CA VAL A 41 17.08 5.96 16.02
C VAL A 41 18.36 5.62 15.27
N TRP A 42 18.57 6.23 14.11
CA TRP A 42 19.81 6.16 13.39
C TRP A 42 20.90 6.81 14.25
N SER A 43 21.44 6.06 15.20
CA SER A 43 22.69 6.37 15.86
C SER A 43 23.78 6.09 14.84
N TYR A 44 24.09 7.09 14.01
CA TYR A 44 25.30 7.06 13.20
C TYR A 44 26.50 7.18 14.15
N GLY A 45 27.08 6.05 14.52
CA GLY A 45 28.45 6.02 15.02
C GLY A 45 29.37 6.46 13.89
N GLN A 46 29.93 7.67 13.99
CA GLN A 46 30.85 8.22 13.02
C GLN A 46 32.23 7.55 13.18
N THR A 47 32.47 6.44 12.49
CA THR A 47 33.83 5.90 12.30
C THR A 47 34.43 6.50 11.02
N ALA A 48 35.64 7.04 11.15
CA ALA A 48 36.32 7.90 10.18
C ALA A 48 37.00 7.16 9.00
N ALA A 49 36.37 6.11 8.47
CA ALA A 49 36.82 5.45 7.24
C ALA A 49 35.75 5.63 6.16
N ALA A 50 36.16 6.03 4.94
CA ALA A 50 35.25 6.12 3.81
C ALA A 50 34.55 4.76 3.65
N PRO A 51 33.21 4.68 3.76
CA PRO A 51 32.53 3.40 3.67
C PRO A 51 32.76 2.86 2.26
N ASN A 52 33.23 1.62 2.14
CA ASN A 52 33.06 0.92 0.89
C ASN A 52 31.54 0.75 0.71
N LEU A 53 30.93 1.63 -0.08
CA LEU A 53 29.50 1.59 -0.33
C LEU A 53 29.21 0.46 -1.33
N ASN A 54 29.40 -0.79 -0.88
CA ASN A 54 28.89 -1.95 -1.57
C ASN A 54 27.37 -1.90 -1.44
N PHE A 55 26.70 -1.34 -2.45
CA PHE A 55 25.25 -1.21 -2.52
C PHE A 55 24.56 -2.52 -2.13
N TRP A 56 25.07 -3.65 -2.64
CA TRP A 56 24.54 -4.97 -2.35
C TRP A 56 24.64 -5.35 -0.87
N GLU A 57 25.78 -5.15 -0.21
CA GLU A 57 25.92 -5.45 1.22
C GLU A 57 25.01 -4.57 2.08
N THR A 58 24.89 -3.28 1.74
CA THR A 58 24.02 -2.34 2.46
C THR A 58 22.55 -2.67 2.24
N ALA A 59 22.16 -3.00 1.00
CA ALA A 59 20.80 -3.39 0.63
C ALA A 59 20.41 -4.72 1.27
N PHE A 60 21.27 -5.74 1.21
CA PHE A 60 21.01 -7.04 1.84
C PHE A 60 21.02 -6.95 3.38
N GLY A 61 21.93 -6.18 3.97
CA GLY A 61 21.95 -5.91 5.41
C GLY A 61 20.67 -5.21 5.88
N SER A 62 20.22 -4.20 5.14
CA SER A 62 18.96 -3.51 5.44
C SER A 62 17.75 -4.45 5.26
N LEU A 63 17.74 -5.27 4.22
CA LEU A 63 16.67 -6.23 3.92
C LEU A 63 16.57 -7.34 4.96
N THR A 64 17.70 -7.88 5.42
CA THR A 64 17.75 -8.91 6.47
C THR A 64 17.25 -8.38 7.81
N LEU A 65 17.63 -7.16 8.19
CA LEU A 65 17.10 -6.48 9.38
C LEU A 65 15.59 -6.20 9.24
N LEU A 66 15.13 -5.71 8.09
CA LEU A 66 13.71 -5.51 7.81
C LEU A 66 12.93 -6.83 7.86
N GLY A 67 13.47 -7.89 7.25
CA GLY A 67 12.88 -9.23 7.25
C GLY A 67 12.74 -9.78 8.66
N GLY A 68 13.79 -9.69 9.48
CA GLY A 68 13.74 -10.07 10.89
C GLY A 68 12.68 -9.29 11.68
N ALA A 69 12.61 -7.97 11.48
CA ALA A 69 11.61 -7.12 12.11
C ALA A 69 10.17 -7.49 11.68
N ILE A 70 9.95 -7.81 10.40
CA ILE A 70 8.65 -8.24 9.88
C ILE A 70 8.22 -9.57 10.51
N VAL A 71 9.13 -10.53 10.66
CA VAL A 71 8.82 -11.83 11.28
C VAL A 71 8.41 -11.64 12.74
N VAL A 72 9.14 -10.82 13.50
CA VAL A 72 8.80 -10.50 14.89
C VAL A 72 7.45 -9.77 14.98
N ALA A 73 7.21 -8.79 14.10
CA ALA A 73 5.95 -8.07 14.05
C ALA A 73 4.78 -9.00 13.68
N ALA A 74 4.97 -9.91 12.73
CA ALA A 74 3.97 -10.91 12.35
C ALA A 74 3.65 -11.86 13.50
N ALA A 75 4.67 -12.31 14.25
CA ALA A 75 4.48 -13.13 15.44
C ALA A 75 3.68 -12.39 16.53
N LEU A 76 4.01 -11.12 16.80
CA LEU A 76 3.27 -10.28 17.75
C LEU A 76 1.82 -10.04 17.30
N LEU A 77 1.60 -9.74 16.01
CA LEU A 77 0.28 -9.58 15.44
C LEU A 77 -0.54 -10.88 15.50
N ALA A 78 0.10 -12.04 15.30
CA ALA A 78 -0.54 -13.34 15.46
C ALA A 78 -1.02 -13.55 16.90
N ILE A 79 -0.17 -13.23 17.89
CA ILE A 79 -0.53 -13.31 19.32
C ILE A 79 -1.73 -12.39 19.63
N VAL A 80 -1.69 -11.12 19.20
CA VAL A 80 -2.80 -10.17 19.40
C VAL A 80 -4.08 -10.66 18.71
N ARG A 81 -3.97 -11.23 17.51
CA ARG A 81 -5.12 -11.77 16.78
C ARG A 81 -5.72 -12.98 17.48
N LEU A 82 -4.90 -13.89 18.00
CA LEU A 82 -5.35 -15.05 18.78
C LEU A 82 -6.06 -14.61 20.06
N PHE A 83 -5.48 -13.65 20.79
CA PHE A 83 -6.10 -13.08 21.98
C PHE A 83 -7.45 -12.41 21.65
N GLY A 84 -7.53 -11.68 20.54
CA GLY A 84 -8.77 -11.08 20.06
C GLY A 84 -9.86 -12.09 19.70
N ILE A 85 -9.50 -13.24 19.11
CA ILE A 85 -10.43 -14.33 18.82
C ILE A 85 -10.99 -14.93 20.12
N MET A 86 -10.13 -15.15 21.12
CA MET A 86 -10.54 -15.66 22.42
C MET A 86 -11.54 -14.72 23.12
N MET A 87 -11.28 -13.42 23.13
CA MET A 87 -12.19 -12.42 23.72
C MET A 87 -13.55 -12.37 23.00
N LYS A 88 -13.56 -12.48 21.68
CA LYS A 88 -14.80 -12.54 20.89
C LYS A 88 -15.62 -13.80 21.16
N MET A 89 -14.97 -14.95 21.39
CA MET A 89 -15.68 -16.17 21.75
C MET A 89 -16.40 -16.03 23.10
N GLU A 90 -15.77 -15.38 24.09
CA GLU A 90 -16.42 -15.14 25.39
C GLU A 90 -17.58 -14.15 25.28
N GLU A 91 -17.41 -13.09 24.49
CA GLU A 91 -18.50 -12.15 24.18
C GLU A 91 -19.69 -12.87 23.53
N LEU A 92 -19.44 -13.78 22.59
CA LEU A 92 -20.50 -14.58 21.95
C LEU A 92 -21.19 -15.52 22.94
N ARG A 93 -20.47 -16.12 23.88
CA ARG A 93 -21.06 -16.95 24.94
C ARG A 93 -21.95 -16.12 25.86
N MET A 94 -21.48 -14.94 26.27
CA MET A 94 -22.23 -14.00 27.09
C MET A 94 -23.48 -13.46 26.38
N LEU A 95 -23.40 -13.19 25.07
CA LEU A 95 -24.55 -12.75 24.27
C LEU A 95 -25.61 -13.85 24.14
N LYS A 96 -25.18 -15.10 23.95
CA LYS A 96 -26.06 -16.28 23.93
C LYS A 96 -26.75 -16.50 25.28
N GLU A 97 -26.03 -16.38 26.39
CA GLU A 97 -26.61 -16.54 27.74
C GLU A 97 -27.62 -15.44 28.08
N LYS A 98 -27.43 -14.23 27.55
CA LYS A 98 -28.40 -13.13 27.66
C LYS A 98 -29.63 -13.28 26.77
N GLY A 99 -29.77 -14.40 26.05
CA GLY A 99 -30.91 -14.68 25.16
C GLY A 99 -30.95 -13.80 23.91
N LEU A 100 -29.81 -13.18 23.54
CA LEU A 100 -29.67 -12.35 22.34
C LEU A 100 -29.20 -13.22 21.16
N ASP A 101 -29.88 -14.34 20.92
CA ASP A 101 -29.54 -15.28 19.85
C ASP A 101 -29.55 -14.61 18.47
N GLU A 102 -30.38 -13.59 18.29
CA GLU A 102 -30.42 -12.74 17.10
C GLU A 102 -29.10 -11.98 16.85
N ILE A 103 -28.43 -11.50 17.90
CA ILE A 103 -27.13 -10.82 17.79
C ILE A 103 -26.01 -11.83 17.48
N VAL A 104 -26.10 -13.04 18.04
CA VAL A 104 -25.14 -14.13 17.78
C VAL A 104 -25.24 -14.59 16.33
N GLU A 105 -26.45 -14.78 15.82
CA GLU A 105 -26.68 -15.13 14.41
C GLU A 105 -26.24 -14.01 13.46
N ALA A 106 -26.46 -12.74 13.82
CA ALA A 106 -25.94 -11.61 13.06
C ALA A 106 -24.41 -11.57 13.03
N TYR A 107 -23.72 -12.01 14.08
CA TYR A 107 -22.26 -12.05 14.16
C TYR A 107 -21.64 -13.18 13.32
N LYS A 108 -22.36 -14.28 13.12
CA LYS A 108 -21.91 -15.42 12.29
C LYS A 108 -21.85 -15.09 10.80
N GLN A 109 -22.55 -14.05 10.36
CA GLN A 109 -22.56 -13.67 8.96
C GLN A 109 -21.14 -13.23 8.53
N PRO A 110 -20.58 -13.82 7.45
CA PRO A 110 -19.25 -13.48 6.99
C PRO A 110 -19.23 -12.01 6.55
N GLN A 111 -18.62 -11.16 7.37
CA GLN A 111 -18.45 -9.77 7.03
C GLN A 111 -17.57 -9.68 5.78
N PRO A 112 -17.95 -8.90 4.76
CA PRO A 112 -17.15 -8.79 3.55
C PRO A 112 -15.76 -8.24 3.92
N SER A 113 -14.72 -8.99 3.52
CA SER A 113 -13.33 -8.57 3.70
C SER A 113 -13.12 -7.18 3.08
N TRP A 114 -12.22 -6.40 3.67
CA TRP A 114 -11.83 -5.10 3.12
C TRP A 114 -11.44 -5.20 1.63
N TRP A 115 -10.79 -6.30 1.24
CA TRP A 115 -10.42 -6.58 -0.15
C TRP A 115 -11.64 -6.78 -1.04
N SER A 116 -12.64 -7.54 -0.58
CA SER A 116 -13.88 -7.76 -1.34
C SER A 116 -14.65 -6.46 -1.55
N ARG A 117 -14.63 -5.55 -0.56
CA ARG A 117 -15.23 -4.23 -0.66
C ARG A 117 -14.48 -3.35 -1.67
N PHE A 118 -13.15 -3.40 -1.63
CA PHE A 118 -12.30 -2.70 -2.58
C PHE A 118 -12.56 -3.19 -4.02
N VAL A 119 -12.47 -4.50 -4.26
CA VAL A 119 -12.68 -5.10 -5.60
C VAL A 119 -14.08 -4.79 -6.12
N LYS A 120 -15.11 -4.92 -5.27
CA LYS A 120 -16.49 -4.57 -5.64
C LYS A 120 -16.62 -3.09 -6.00
N SER A 121 -15.96 -2.20 -5.25
CA SER A 121 -15.97 -0.76 -5.54
C SER A 121 -15.17 -0.40 -6.79
N ALA A 122 -14.03 -1.06 -7.02
CA ALA A 122 -13.17 -0.82 -8.17
C ALA A 122 -13.84 -1.29 -9.47
N THR A 123 -14.55 -2.41 -9.43
CA THR A 123 -15.10 -3.06 -10.63
C THR A 123 -16.58 -2.73 -10.85
N LYS A 124 -17.35 -2.41 -9.80
CA LYS A 124 -18.80 -2.14 -9.85
C LYS A 124 -19.58 -3.17 -10.68
N THR A 125 -19.29 -4.47 -10.48
CA THR A 125 -19.93 -5.55 -11.23
C THR A 125 -21.40 -5.73 -10.83
N VAL A 126 -22.23 -6.05 -11.82
CA VAL A 126 -23.62 -6.47 -11.63
C VAL A 126 -23.63 -7.98 -11.32
N PRO A 127 -24.43 -8.46 -10.35
CA PRO A 127 -24.56 -9.88 -10.06
C PRO A 127 -25.19 -10.65 -11.23
N VAL A 128 -24.82 -11.92 -11.40
CA VAL A 128 -25.32 -12.81 -12.49
C VAL A 128 -26.85 -12.87 -12.53
N GLU A 129 -27.50 -12.89 -11.37
CA GLU A 129 -28.97 -12.94 -11.27
C GLU A 129 -29.68 -11.72 -11.87
N GLN A 130 -28.96 -10.60 -12.00
CA GLN A 130 -29.46 -9.33 -12.55
C GLN A 130 -28.93 -9.07 -13.96
N GLU A 131 -28.24 -10.03 -14.60
CA GLU A 131 -27.73 -9.87 -15.97
C GLU A 131 -28.83 -9.59 -16.99
N LYS A 132 -30.03 -10.12 -16.76
CA LYS A 132 -31.19 -9.87 -17.64
C LYS A 132 -31.59 -8.39 -17.66
N ASP A 133 -31.37 -7.67 -16.56
CA ASP A 133 -31.76 -6.26 -16.44
C ASP A 133 -30.81 -5.32 -17.19
N ILE A 134 -29.59 -5.78 -17.46
CA ILE A 134 -28.54 -5.05 -18.19
C ILE A 134 -28.28 -5.64 -19.59
N MET A 135 -29.13 -6.53 -20.06
CA MET A 135 -28.97 -7.16 -21.37
C MET A 135 -29.34 -6.17 -22.47
N PHE A 136 -28.48 -6.03 -23.48
CA PHE A 136 -28.80 -5.26 -24.66
C PHE A 136 -29.98 -5.88 -25.43
N ALA A 137 -30.79 -5.04 -26.07
CA ALA A 137 -31.98 -5.46 -26.80
C ALA A 137 -31.70 -6.23 -28.10
N HIS A 138 -30.46 -6.18 -28.60
CA HIS A 138 -30.06 -6.79 -29.86
C HIS A 138 -29.16 -8.00 -29.61
N GLU A 139 -29.38 -9.03 -30.43
CA GLU A 139 -28.60 -10.25 -30.47
C GLU A 139 -27.93 -10.35 -31.84
N TYR A 140 -26.62 -10.62 -31.84
CA TYR A 140 -25.83 -10.78 -33.05
C TYR A 140 -25.22 -12.18 -33.04
N ASP A 141 -25.60 -13.03 -34.00
CA ASP A 141 -25.03 -14.38 -34.16
C ASP A 141 -25.02 -15.21 -32.86
N GLY A 142 -26.12 -15.17 -32.10
CA GLY A 142 -26.24 -15.89 -30.82
C GLY A 142 -25.53 -15.24 -29.63
N ILE A 143 -24.81 -14.12 -29.84
CA ILE A 143 -24.10 -13.36 -28.80
C ILE A 143 -24.95 -12.17 -28.36
N ARG A 144 -25.11 -12.02 -27.05
CA ARG A 144 -25.81 -10.90 -26.41
C ARG A 144 -24.81 -10.07 -25.62
N GLU A 145 -24.89 -8.75 -25.77
CA GLU A 145 -24.01 -7.81 -25.08
C GLU A 145 -24.64 -7.35 -23.75
N LEU A 146 -23.78 -7.00 -22.79
CA LEU A 146 -24.17 -6.49 -21.48
C LEU A 146 -23.87 -4.99 -21.40
N ASP A 147 -24.87 -4.18 -21.02
CA ASP A 147 -24.75 -2.74 -20.78
C ASP A 147 -24.12 -2.45 -19.40
N ASN A 148 -22.87 -2.92 -19.24
CA ASN A 148 -22.11 -2.72 -18.02
C ASN A 148 -21.45 -1.33 -17.99
N LYS A 149 -21.47 -0.70 -16.82
CA LYS A 149 -20.68 0.51 -16.57
C LYS A 149 -19.20 0.17 -16.61
N LEU A 150 -18.40 1.05 -17.21
CA LEU A 150 -16.94 0.92 -17.20
C LEU A 150 -16.41 0.88 -15.76
N PRO A 151 -15.46 -0.02 -15.46
CA PRO A 151 -14.83 -0.09 -14.15
C PRO A 151 -14.24 1.27 -13.75
N PRO A 152 -14.60 1.84 -12.58
CA PRO A 152 -14.06 3.12 -12.14
C PRO A 152 -12.54 3.22 -12.20
N TRP A 153 -11.81 2.18 -11.81
CA TRP A 153 -10.34 2.19 -11.85
C TRP A 153 -9.79 2.40 -13.27
N TRP A 154 -10.47 1.86 -14.28
CA TRP A 154 -10.07 2.00 -15.67
C TRP A 154 -10.27 3.44 -16.14
N LEU A 155 -11.40 4.05 -15.79
CA LEU A 155 -11.66 5.47 -16.07
C LEU A 155 -10.62 6.37 -15.41
N TRP A 156 -10.29 6.12 -14.15
CA TRP A 156 -9.24 6.88 -13.45
C TRP A 156 -7.89 6.77 -14.18
N MET A 157 -7.50 5.58 -14.61
CA MET A 157 -6.26 5.38 -15.36
C MET A 157 -6.28 6.06 -16.73
N PHE A 158 -7.41 6.02 -17.43
CA PHE A 158 -7.59 6.71 -18.70
C PHE A 158 -7.46 8.24 -18.55
N TYR A 159 -8.08 8.83 -17.53
CA TYR A 159 -7.92 10.27 -17.28
C TYR A 159 -6.52 10.62 -16.74
N ALA A 160 -5.92 9.74 -15.95
CA ALA A 160 -4.55 9.92 -15.48
C ALA A 160 -3.54 9.93 -16.63
N SER A 161 -3.70 9.05 -17.63
CA SER A 161 -2.81 9.04 -18.80
C SER A 161 -2.97 10.31 -19.65
N ILE A 162 -4.19 10.82 -19.80
CA ILE A 162 -4.44 12.11 -20.46
C ILE A 162 -3.76 13.24 -19.69
N ALA A 163 -3.95 13.33 -18.38
CA ALA A 163 -3.33 14.36 -17.54
C ALA A 163 -1.80 14.28 -17.59
N PHE A 164 -1.24 13.07 -17.51
CA PHE A 164 0.19 12.84 -17.67
C PHE A 164 0.69 13.32 -19.04
N GLY A 165 -0.01 13.00 -20.13
CA GLY A 165 0.36 13.43 -21.47
C GLY A 165 0.39 14.96 -21.61
N VAL A 166 -0.60 15.65 -21.05
CA VAL A 166 -0.65 17.12 -21.04
C VAL A 166 0.51 17.71 -20.24
N VAL A 167 0.80 17.17 -19.05
CA VAL A 167 1.92 17.64 -18.21
C VAL A 167 3.26 17.38 -18.90
N TYR A 168 3.46 16.18 -19.44
CA TYR A 168 4.67 15.81 -20.16
C TYR A 168 4.92 16.72 -21.36
N TRP A 169 3.91 16.89 -22.22
CA TRP A 169 4.00 17.79 -23.37
C TRP A 169 4.30 19.23 -22.95
N SER A 170 3.65 19.71 -21.89
CA SER A 170 3.90 21.07 -21.38
C SER A 170 5.34 21.26 -20.87
N ILE A 171 5.95 20.24 -20.26
CA ILE A 171 7.31 20.31 -19.72
C ILE A 171 8.36 20.25 -20.84
N TYR A 172 8.22 19.31 -21.78
CA TYR A 172 9.26 19.01 -22.76
C TYR A 172 9.14 19.78 -24.08
N GLU A 173 7.94 20.20 -24.48
CA GLU A 173 7.75 20.91 -25.76
C GLU A 173 7.57 22.43 -25.59
N ILE A 174 6.96 22.86 -24.48
CA ILE A 174 6.74 24.29 -24.19
C ILE A 174 7.71 24.79 -23.11
N GLY A 175 7.95 23.96 -22.10
CA GLY A 175 8.76 24.28 -20.94
C GLY A 175 10.26 24.21 -21.22
N SER A 176 11.04 24.14 -20.15
CA SER A 176 12.50 24.05 -20.19
C SER A 176 13.00 22.63 -19.86
N GLY A 177 12.24 21.60 -20.23
CA GLY A 177 12.72 20.22 -20.13
C GLY A 177 13.93 20.01 -21.05
N PRO A 178 14.93 19.20 -20.62
CA PRO A 178 16.09 18.95 -21.46
C PRO A 178 15.68 18.19 -22.73
N SER A 179 16.32 18.56 -23.83
CA SER A 179 16.16 17.82 -25.09
C SER A 179 16.94 16.51 -25.07
N LEU A 180 16.55 15.55 -25.90
CA LEU A 180 17.27 14.28 -26.06
C LEU A 180 18.78 14.49 -26.34
N THR A 181 19.12 15.49 -27.14
CA THR A 181 20.51 15.84 -27.47
C THR A 181 21.28 16.36 -26.26
N GLU A 182 20.64 17.17 -25.43
CA GLU A 182 21.24 17.71 -24.22
C GLU A 182 21.47 16.61 -23.16
N GLU A 183 20.49 15.73 -22.96
CA GLU A 183 20.66 14.55 -22.11
C GLU A 183 21.84 13.70 -22.58
N TYR A 184 21.92 13.40 -23.88
CA TYR A 184 23.03 12.64 -24.46
C TYR A 184 24.41 13.29 -24.21
N GLU A 185 24.53 14.60 -24.43
CA GLU A 185 25.80 15.31 -24.21
C GLU A 185 26.22 15.26 -22.73
N THR A 186 25.27 15.39 -21.81
CA THR A 186 25.54 15.30 -20.38
C THR A 186 26.00 13.90 -19.97
N GLU A 187 25.34 12.85 -20.48
CA GLU A 187 25.74 11.46 -20.23
C GLU A 187 27.13 11.15 -20.79
N MET A 188 27.42 11.61 -22.02
CA MET A 188 28.73 11.43 -22.64
C MET A 188 29.83 12.17 -21.88
N ALA A 189 29.55 13.36 -21.35
CA ALA A 189 30.50 14.11 -20.52
C ALA A 189 30.81 13.35 -19.21
N VAL A 190 29.79 12.83 -18.55
CA VAL A 190 29.94 12.01 -17.34
C VAL A 190 30.74 10.73 -17.64
N ALA A 191 30.39 10.02 -18.72
CA ALA A 191 31.08 8.80 -19.13
C ALA A 191 32.57 9.06 -19.43
N LYS A 192 32.89 10.13 -20.17
CA LYS A 192 34.28 10.53 -20.44
C LYS A 192 35.06 10.82 -19.16
N ALA A 193 34.45 11.50 -18.19
CA ALA A 193 35.08 11.77 -16.90
C ALA A 193 35.35 10.48 -16.08
N GLN A 194 34.44 9.51 -16.14
CA GLN A 194 34.62 8.20 -15.50
C GLN A 194 35.74 7.39 -16.18
N VAL A 195 35.77 7.34 -17.51
CA VAL A 195 36.85 6.67 -18.26
C VAL A 195 38.19 7.34 -17.97
N ALA A 196 38.24 8.68 -17.96
CA ALA A 196 39.46 9.42 -17.64
C ALA A 196 39.98 9.12 -16.23
N SER A 197 39.10 9.08 -15.22
CA SER A 197 39.50 8.72 -13.85
C SER A 197 39.92 7.25 -13.73
N TYR A 198 39.28 6.34 -14.45
CA TYR A 198 39.66 4.92 -14.51
C TYR A 198 41.01 4.69 -15.19
N VAL A 199 41.29 5.40 -16.29
CA VAL A 199 42.58 5.33 -17.00
C VAL A 199 43.69 5.98 -16.16
N ALA A 200 43.42 7.12 -15.52
CA ALA A 200 44.39 7.79 -14.65
C ALA A 200 44.79 6.95 -13.42
N ASN A 201 43.89 6.09 -12.93
CA ASN A 201 44.16 5.19 -11.82
C ASN A 201 44.87 3.89 -12.23
N GLN A 202 45.18 3.68 -13.53
CA GLN A 202 45.86 2.49 -14.03
C GLN A 202 47.29 2.81 -14.50
N ALA A 203 48.28 2.17 -13.88
CA ALA A 203 49.70 2.44 -14.12
C ALA A 203 50.23 1.94 -15.49
N ASP A 204 49.60 0.93 -16.10
CA ASP A 204 49.98 0.33 -17.40
C ASP A 204 48.78 0.29 -18.38
N ALA A 205 48.03 1.39 -18.46
CA ALA A 205 46.86 1.44 -19.34
C ALA A 205 47.25 1.52 -20.83
N VAL A 206 47.27 0.37 -21.51
CA VAL A 206 47.26 0.30 -22.99
C VAL A 206 45.88 0.77 -23.47
N ASN A 207 45.83 1.90 -24.17
CA ASN A 207 44.60 2.49 -24.69
C ASN A 207 44.67 2.68 -26.21
N GLU A 208 43.53 3.00 -26.82
CA GLU A 208 43.35 3.22 -28.26
C GLU A 208 44.31 4.25 -28.88
N ASN A 209 44.89 5.15 -28.07
CA ASN A 209 45.88 6.14 -28.51
C ASN A 209 47.33 5.66 -28.35
N ASN A 210 47.58 4.57 -27.60
CA ASN A 210 48.91 4.02 -27.31
C ASN A 210 49.23 2.73 -28.10
N VAL A 211 48.26 2.13 -28.80
CA VAL A 211 48.47 0.92 -29.59
C VAL A 211 48.94 1.29 -31.01
N ALA A 212 50.13 0.84 -31.40
CA ALA A 212 50.62 0.94 -32.78
C ALA A 212 50.16 -0.27 -33.63
N LEU A 213 49.62 -0.01 -34.84
CA LEU A 213 49.32 -1.07 -35.80
C LEU A 213 50.62 -1.55 -36.46
N LEU A 214 50.95 -2.83 -36.27
CA LEU A 214 52.02 -3.49 -37.03
C LEU A 214 51.44 -3.92 -38.37
N THR A 215 51.59 -3.08 -39.40
CA THR A 215 51.34 -3.43 -40.81
C THR A 215 52.54 -4.14 -41.43
#